data_AF-A0A8R1IJK5-F1
#
_entry.id   AF-A0A8R1IJK5-F1
#
_cell.length_a   1.000
_cell.length_b   1.000
_cell.length_c   1.000
_cell.angle_alpha   90.00
_cell.angle_beta   90.00
_cell.angle_gamma   90.00
#
_symmetry.space_group_name_H-M   'P 1'
#
loop_
_entity.id
_entity.type
_entity.pdbx_description
1 polymer ?
#
loop_
_entity_poly.entity_id
_entity_poly.type
_entity_poly.pdbx_seq_one_letter_code
_entity_poly.pdbx_strand_id
1 'polypeptide(L)'
;VGGVFSGNCETCSTAVKPPTLDTIEILGYQSTPNFTQFKLDGSTVNLDMSKTFYDASLQRVVISSKNLISLLALKKKFTLSFSNNY
;
A
#
# COMPACT_ATOMS: atom_id res chain seq x y z
N VAL A 1 -6.36 -2.11 -16.08
CA VAL A 1 -7.10 -1.40 -14.99
C VAL A 1 -6.44 -1.78 -13.67
N GLY A 2 -6.34 -0.88 -12.69
CA GLY A 2 -5.61 -1.08 -11.43
C GLY A 2 -6.40 -0.65 -10.20
N GLY A 3 -5.72 -0.47 -9.06
CA GLY A 3 -6.33 -0.11 -7.78
C GLY A 3 -5.80 1.19 -7.19
N VAL A 4 -6.64 1.82 -6.35
CA VAL A 4 -6.27 2.98 -5.53
C VAL A 4 -6.74 2.75 -4.10
N PHE A 5 -5.81 2.87 -3.14
CA PHE A 5 -6.07 2.85 -1.71
C PHE A 5 -5.63 4.19 -1.11
N SER A 6 -6.53 4.90 -0.44
CA SER A 6 -6.22 6.21 0.12
C SER A 6 -6.84 6.40 1.49
N GLY A 7 -6.19 7.18 2.34
CA GLY A 7 -6.69 7.49 3.67
C GLY A 7 -6.15 8.82 4.19
N ASN A 8 -6.75 9.29 5.28
CA ASN A 8 -6.43 10.54 5.96
C ASN A 8 -6.24 10.27 7.45
N CYS A 9 -5.28 10.95 8.08
CA CYS A 9 -5.21 11.02 9.53
C CYS A 9 -6.02 12.24 10.01
N GLU A 10 -7.15 12.01 10.68
CA GLU A 10 -8.06 13.08 11.09
C GLU A 10 -7.63 13.78 12.38
N THR A 11 -7.10 13.03 13.34
CA THR A 11 -6.74 13.53 14.69
C THR A 11 -5.35 13.07 15.09
N CYS A 12 -4.36 13.31 14.23
CA CYS A 12 -2.95 13.02 14.50
C CYS A 12 -2.44 13.82 15.73
N SER A 13 -2.66 13.26 16.92
CA SER A 13 -2.12 13.77 18.17
C SER A 13 -0.61 13.63 18.15
N THR A 14 0.13 14.69 18.48
CA THR A 14 1.58 14.63 18.62
C THR A 14 2.02 13.90 19.89
N ALA A 15 1.08 13.58 20.80
CA ALA A 15 1.36 12.89 22.05
C ALA A 15 1.58 11.38 21.88
N VAL A 16 1.05 10.78 20.81
CA VAL A 16 1.23 9.36 20.49
C VAL A 16 1.72 9.25 19.07
N LYS A 17 2.87 8.61 18.88
CA LYS A 17 3.41 8.38 17.53
C LYS A 17 2.67 7.20 16.88
N PRO A 18 1.79 7.40 15.90
CA PRO A 18 1.14 6.28 15.23
C PRO A 18 2.18 5.43 14.50
N PRO A 19 1.98 4.10 14.43
CA PRO A 19 2.88 3.22 13.71
C PRO A 19 2.81 3.51 12.21
N THR A 20 3.80 3.02 11.47
CA THR A 20 3.71 2.93 10.01
C THR A 20 2.80 1.76 9.62
N LEU A 21 2.13 1.89 8.48
CA LEU A 21 1.51 0.73 7.84
C LEU A 21 2.56 0.13 6.91
N ASP A 22 3.02 -1.08 7.23
CA ASP A 22 4.09 -1.75 6.49
C ASP A 22 3.56 -2.85 5.57
N THR A 23 2.36 -3.36 5.85
CA THR A 23 1.73 -4.43 5.06
C THR A 23 0.28 -4.08 4.78
N ILE A 24 -0.13 -4.22 3.52
CA ILE A 24 -1.50 -4.09 3.06
C ILE A 24 -1.89 -5.40 2.40
N GLU A 25 -3.07 -5.90 2.77
CA GLU A 25 -3.64 -7.11 2.20
C GLU A 25 -4.95 -6.78 1.49
N ILE A 26 -5.08 -7.23 0.25
CA ILE A 26 -6.27 -7.05 -0.57
C ILE A 26 -6.85 -8.44 -0.84
N LEU A 27 -8.06 -8.67 -0.34
CA LEU A 27 -8.79 -9.93 -0.49
C LEU A 27 -9.77 -9.83 -1.67
N GLY A 28 -9.99 -10.95 -2.37
CA GLY A 28 -10.88 -11.00 -3.54
C GLY A 28 -10.36 -10.24 -4.76
N TYR A 29 -9.06 -9.97 -4.84
CA TYR A 29 -8.45 -9.27 -5.97
C TYR A 29 -8.19 -10.24 -7.13
N GLN A 30 -8.84 -10.00 -8.27
CA GLN A 30 -8.98 -10.99 -9.35
C GLN A 30 -7.83 -11.03 -10.36
N SER A 31 -6.84 -10.13 -10.25
CA SER A 31 -5.82 -9.96 -11.28
C SER A 31 -4.44 -9.77 -10.68
N THR A 32 -3.41 -10.26 -11.35
CA THR A 32 -2.03 -10.09 -10.88
C THR A 32 -1.62 -8.62 -10.92
N PRO A 33 -1.28 -7.99 -9.78
CA PRO A 33 -0.78 -6.62 -9.76
C PRO A 33 0.59 -6.52 -10.42
N ASN A 34 0.87 -5.37 -11.02
CA ASN A 34 2.23 -5.01 -11.41
C ASN A 34 2.96 -4.40 -10.21
N PHE A 35 3.73 -5.23 -9.50
CA PHE A 35 4.48 -4.82 -8.31
C PHE A 35 5.54 -3.73 -8.56
N THR A 36 5.95 -3.51 -9.82
CA THR A 36 6.91 -2.43 -10.16
C THR A 36 6.25 -1.06 -10.33
N GLN A 37 4.91 -1.01 -10.42
CA GLN A 37 4.16 0.23 -10.69
C GLN A 37 3.43 0.77 -9.47
N PHE A 38 3.77 0.29 -8.27
CA PHE A 38 3.23 0.84 -7.04
C PHE A 38 3.78 2.24 -6.77
N LYS A 39 2.86 3.18 -6.56
CA LYS A 39 3.18 4.57 -6.26
C LYS A 39 2.45 5.03 -5.01
N LEU A 40 3.19 5.58 -4.06
CA LEU A 40 2.66 6.27 -2.90
C LEU A 40 2.80 7.77 -3.13
N ASP A 41 1.68 8.49 -3.13
CA ASP A 41 1.62 9.94 -3.37
C ASP A 41 2.36 10.36 -4.65
N GLY A 42 2.27 9.50 -5.69
CA GLY A 42 2.90 9.70 -6.99
C GLY A 42 4.36 9.23 -7.10
N SER A 43 5.01 8.90 -5.98
CA SER A 43 6.40 8.42 -5.93
C SER A 43 6.47 6.90 -5.94
N THR A 44 7.41 6.33 -6.69
CA THR A 44 7.62 4.88 -6.74
C THR A 44 7.97 4.33 -5.36
N VAL A 45 7.34 3.21 -5.00
CA VAL A 45 7.60 2.50 -3.75
C VAL A 45 8.55 1.33 -4.00
N ASN A 46 9.57 1.20 -3.15
CA ASN A 46 10.40 -0.01 -3.13
C ASN A 46 9.70 -1.08 -2.28
N LEU A 47 9.05 -2.04 -2.94
CA LEU A 47 8.40 -3.16 -2.26
C LEU A 47 9.42 -4.19 -1.78
N ASP A 48 9.15 -4.82 -0.64
CA ASP A 48 9.85 -6.00 -0.17
C ASP A 48 9.32 -7.21 -0.94
N MET A 49 10.02 -7.58 -2.01
CA MET A 49 9.64 -8.69 -2.89
C MET A 49 9.74 -10.07 -2.24
N SER A 50 10.34 -10.19 -1.05
CA SER A 50 10.33 -11.45 -0.29
C SER A 50 9.01 -11.70 0.43
N LYS A 51 8.20 -10.64 0.63
CA LYS A 51 6.93 -10.67 1.36
C LYS A 51 5.74 -10.19 0.53
N THR A 52 6.01 -9.53 -0.59
CA THR A 52 5.00 -9.05 -1.54
C THR A 52 4.68 -10.17 -2.53
N PHE A 53 3.42 -10.55 -2.63
CA PHE A 53 2.99 -11.61 -3.54
C PHE A 53 1.53 -11.49 -3.94
N TYR A 54 1.16 -12.22 -4.99
CA TYR A 54 -0.21 -12.47 -5.40
C TYR A 54 -0.46 -13.98 -5.39
N ASP A 55 -1.52 -14.39 -4.72
CA ASP A 55 -2.05 -15.75 -4.74
C ASP A 55 -3.37 -15.77 -5.51
N ALA A 56 -3.34 -16.35 -6.72
CA ALA A 56 -4.50 -16.43 -7.59
C ALA A 56 -5.57 -17.41 -7.08
N SER A 57 -5.19 -18.43 -6.30
CA SER A 57 -6.13 -19.42 -5.77
C SER A 57 -7.01 -18.83 -4.67
N LEU A 58 -6.45 -17.92 -3.88
CA LEU A 58 -7.13 -17.20 -2.81
C LEU A 58 -7.59 -15.80 -3.21
N GLN A 59 -7.29 -15.37 -4.45
CA GLN A 59 -7.52 -14.00 -4.93
C GLN A 59 -6.98 -12.96 -3.93
N ARG A 60 -5.73 -13.16 -3.49
CA ARG A 60 -5.12 -12.44 -2.37
C ARG A 60 -3.86 -11.73 -2.83
N VAL A 61 -3.79 -10.43 -2.59
CA VAL A 61 -2.57 -9.62 -2.80
C VAL A 61 -2.02 -9.20 -1.45
N VAL A 62 -0.74 -9.44 -1.22
CA VAL A 62 0.00 -8.89 -0.09
C VAL A 62 1.04 -7.91 -0.63
N ILE A 63 0.98 -6.67 -0.14
CA ILE A 63 1.92 -5.59 -0.46
C ILE A 63 2.69 -5.29 0.82
N SER A 64 4.00 -5.44 0.79
CA SER A 64 4.84 -5.23 1.98
C SER A 64 6.00 -4.31 1.65
N SER A 65 6.25 -3.32 2.49
CA SER A 65 7.50 -2.55 2.51
C SER A 65 7.70 -1.93 3.89
N LYS A 66 8.96 -1.78 4.30
CA LYS A 66 9.28 -1.15 5.59
C LYS A 66 8.89 0.32 5.54
N ASN A 67 8.14 0.78 6.53
CA ASN A 67 7.63 2.15 6.63
C ASN A 67 6.79 2.57 5.40
N LEU A 68 6.03 1.64 4.80
CA LEU A 68 5.32 1.87 3.54
C LEU A 68 4.44 3.13 3.60
N ILE A 69 3.58 3.28 4.62
CA ILE A 69 2.83 4.52 4.85
C ILE A 69 3.14 5.03 6.25
N SER A 70 3.68 6.24 6.34
CA SER A 70 3.91 6.93 7.61
C SER A 70 2.68 7.72 8.03
N LEU A 71 1.95 7.24 9.03
CA LEU A 71 0.82 7.97 9.61
C LEU A 71 1.25 9.21 10.42
N LEU A 72 2.51 9.25 10.84
CA LEU A 72 3.14 10.38 11.54
C LEU A 72 3.35 11.61 10.66
N ALA A 73 3.68 11.40 9.39
CA ALA A 73 3.98 12.47 8.45
C ALA A 73 2.72 13.13 7.87
N LEU A 74 1.57 12.52 8.08
CA LEU A 74 0.35 12.84 7.36
C LEU A 74 -0.51 13.86 8.12
N LYS A 75 -0.15 15.14 7.95
CA LYS A 75 -1.14 16.23 7.95
C LYS A 75 -1.99 16.24 6.66
N LYS A 76 -1.80 15.26 5.77
CA LYS A 76 -2.42 15.17 4.44
C LYS A 76 -2.87 13.75 4.14
N LYS A 77 -3.78 13.62 3.18
CA LYS A 77 -4.22 12.36 2.60
C LYS A 77 -3.03 11.61 1.97
N PHE A 78 -2.93 10.30 2.20
CA PHE A 78 -2.05 9.41 1.44
C PHE A 78 -2.83 8.71 0.33
N THR A 79 -2.17 8.38 -0.78
CA THR A 79 -2.73 7.62 -1.90
C THR A 79 -1.72 6.61 -2.42
N LEU A 80 -1.99 5.34 -2.21
CA LEU A 80 -1.31 4.22 -2.86
C LEU A 80 -2.06 3.87 -4.15
N SER A 81 -1.36 3.83 -5.27
CA SER A 81 -1.92 3.48 -6.58
C SER A 81 -1.05 2.46 -7.29
N PHE A 82 -1.67 1.59 -8.07
CA PHE A 82 -0.99 0.54 -8.82
C PHE A 82 -1.83 0.09 -10.01
N SER A 83 -1.21 -0.66 -10.92
CA SER A 83 -1.84 -1.26 -12.10
C SER A 83 -1.76 -2.79 -12.03
N ASN A 84 -2.47 -3.46 -12.92
CA ASN A 84 -2.33 -4.91 -13.13
C ASN A 84 -1.34 -5.18 -14.27
N ASN A 85 -0.76 -6.37 -14.26
CA ASN A 85 -0.07 -6.89 -15.44
C ASN A 85 -1.09 -7.08 -16.57
N TYR A 86 -0.69 -6.70 -17.79
CA TYR A 86 -1.49 -6.89 -19.01
C TYR A 86 -1.27 -8.29 -19.57
#